data_AF-A0A8C7SKQ8-F1
#
_entry.id   AF-A0A8C7SKQ8-F1
#
_cell.length_a   1.000
_cell.length_b   1.000
_cell.length_c   1.000
_cell.angle_alpha   90.00
_cell.angle_beta   90.00
_cell.angle_gamma   90.00
#
_symmetry.space_group_name_H-M   'P 1'
#
loop_
_entity.id
_entity.type
_entity.pdbx_description
1 polymer ?
#
loop_
_entity_poly.entity_id
_entity_poly.type
_entity_poly.pdbx_seq_one_letter_code
_entity_poly.pdbx_strand_id
1 'polypeptide(L)'
;MASVSVSSRLNKAIHQHYMSLPQGDLCQVTYIWIDGSGEGLRNKTRTLYREPQGIEDIPEWNFDGSSTYQAEGSNSDMFLIPVAMFRDPFTLESNKLVLCEVLKYNRLPAGNCKQQEILFLLQLTDTETNWFWSMIEAAVYLIDCFDCLIFLSVKLTLQYTPFPSCTESNLRSGCKKVMEEVKHYIPWFGMEQEYTLLGMDGRPYGWPQNGFPGPQGPYYCGVGADNAYGRDIMECHYKACLYSGVKICGTNAEVMPSQFEFQVGLCEGIEMGDHLWMARFLLHRVCEDFGVVATLDPKPMKGNWNGAGCHTNVSTKEMREEGGLQHIEQAIEKLSKRHSQHICVYDPHGGQDNIRRLTGLHETSSIHDFCFGVANRGASIRIPRQVAQEGKGYFEDRRPSANCDPYAVTGAIARTCLLGMEEEEEST
;
A
#
# COMPACT_ATOMS: atom_id res chain seq x y z
N MET A 1 -9.98 24.87 -18.15
CA MET A 1 -9.86 24.52 -16.72
C MET A 1 -9.76 23.01 -16.62
N ALA A 2 -9.00 22.49 -15.65
CA ALA A 2 -8.97 21.05 -15.38
C ALA A 2 -10.40 20.54 -15.11
N SER A 3 -10.71 19.34 -15.59
CA SER A 3 -12.04 18.75 -15.41
C SER A 3 -12.23 18.42 -13.93
N VAL A 4 -13.16 19.09 -13.26
CA VAL A 4 -13.58 18.76 -11.88
C VAL A 4 -14.94 18.07 -11.90
N SER A 5 -15.19 17.26 -10.87
CA SER A 5 -16.44 16.50 -10.73
C SER A 5 -17.67 17.40 -10.78
N VAL A 6 -18.82 16.83 -11.18
CA VAL A 6 -20.10 17.57 -11.16
C VAL A 6 -20.50 17.89 -9.72
N SER A 7 -20.23 16.98 -8.79
CA SER A 7 -20.57 17.12 -7.36
C SER A 7 -19.82 18.27 -6.68
N SER A 8 -18.60 18.60 -7.09
CA SER A 8 -17.86 19.74 -6.52
C SER A 8 -18.47 21.10 -6.89
N ARG A 9 -19.35 21.14 -7.89
CA ARG A 9 -20.10 22.35 -8.29
C ARG A 9 -21.40 22.54 -7.51
N LEU A 10 -21.81 21.56 -6.71
CA LEU A 10 -22.94 21.73 -5.80
C LEU A 10 -22.63 22.83 -4.79
N ASN A 11 -23.68 23.53 -4.33
CA ASN A 11 -23.51 24.64 -3.39
C ASN A 11 -23.07 24.11 -2.01
N LYS A 12 -21.78 24.25 -1.71
CA LYS A 12 -21.18 23.81 -0.45
C LYS A 12 -21.72 24.56 0.78
N ALA A 13 -22.28 25.76 0.63
CA ALA A 13 -22.92 26.46 1.75
C ALA A 13 -24.22 25.78 2.19
N ILE A 14 -24.96 25.17 1.25
CA ILE A 14 -26.16 24.39 1.59
C ILE A 14 -25.74 23.15 2.40
N HIS A 15 -24.70 22.44 1.96
CA HIS A 15 -24.15 21.31 2.71
C HIS A 15 -23.71 21.73 4.12
N GLN A 16 -22.94 22.82 4.24
CA GLN A 16 -22.46 23.33 5.52
C GLN A 16 -23.60 23.70 6.48
N HIS A 17 -24.71 24.24 5.98
CA HIS A 17 -25.89 24.56 6.79
C HIS A 17 -26.45 23.32 7.51
N TYR A 18 -26.55 22.18 6.80
CA TYR A 18 -27.00 20.92 7.41
C TYR A 18 -25.95 20.32 8.34
N MET A 19 -24.67 20.41 7.99
CA MET A 19 -23.57 19.91 8.83
C MET A 19 -23.40 20.71 10.13
N SER A 20 -23.93 21.94 10.21
CA SER A 20 -23.89 22.75 11.43
C SER A 20 -25.07 22.52 12.37
N LEU A 21 -26.03 21.66 12.00
CA LEU A 21 -27.15 21.33 12.87
C LEU A 21 -26.64 20.51 14.08
N PRO A 22 -27.11 20.79 15.31
CA PRO A 22 -26.73 20.00 16.46
C PRO A 22 -27.23 18.56 16.28
N GLN A 23 -26.33 17.58 16.31
CA GLN A 23 -26.66 16.18 16.04
C GLN A 23 -27.33 15.47 17.23
N GLY A 24 -27.22 16.05 18.43
CA GLY A 24 -27.70 15.47 19.69
C GLY A 24 -26.77 14.37 20.21
N ASP A 25 -27.32 13.40 20.94
CA ASP A 25 -26.54 12.38 21.65
C ASP A 25 -26.18 11.16 20.77
N LEU A 26 -26.69 11.11 19.53
CA LEU A 26 -26.41 10.03 18.60
C LEU A 26 -25.04 10.23 17.95
N CYS A 27 -24.40 9.12 17.61
CA CYS A 27 -23.08 9.08 16.99
C CYS A 27 -23.15 8.40 15.63
N GLN A 28 -22.54 9.00 14.62
CA GLN A 28 -22.26 8.38 13.33
C GLN A 28 -20.94 7.62 13.41
N VAL A 29 -20.95 6.35 13.03
CA VAL A 29 -19.75 5.51 12.95
C VAL A 29 -19.59 5.00 11.53
N THR A 30 -18.57 5.50 10.84
CA THR A 30 -18.26 5.16 9.45
C THR A 30 -17.22 4.06 9.43
N TYR A 31 -17.62 2.88 8.95
CA TYR A 31 -16.79 1.71 8.79
C TYR A 31 -16.07 1.80 7.45
N ILE A 32 -14.77 1.54 7.44
CA ILE A 32 -13.88 1.66 6.29
C ILE A 32 -13.16 0.32 6.10
N TRP A 33 -13.10 -0.18 4.87
CA TRP A 33 -12.41 -1.43 4.55
C TRP A 33 -11.80 -1.40 3.14
N ILE A 34 -10.85 -2.30 2.91
CA ILE A 34 -10.20 -2.51 1.61
C ILE A 34 -11.06 -3.48 0.80
N ASP A 35 -11.35 -3.14 -0.46
CA ASP A 35 -12.12 -4.00 -1.35
C ASP A 35 -11.27 -5.10 -2.00
N GLY A 36 -11.92 -5.90 -2.85
CA GLY A 36 -11.30 -7.04 -3.49
C GLY A 36 -10.18 -6.69 -4.46
N SER A 37 -10.00 -5.43 -4.88
CA SER A 37 -8.82 -5.07 -5.67
C SER A 37 -7.52 -5.07 -4.84
N GLY A 38 -7.62 -4.92 -3.52
CA GLY A 38 -6.46 -4.67 -2.65
C GLY A 38 -5.98 -3.21 -2.65
N GLU A 39 -6.59 -2.35 -3.48
CA GLU A 39 -6.26 -0.91 -3.61
C GLU A 39 -7.40 0.00 -3.18
N GLY A 40 -8.62 -0.36 -3.58
CA GLY A 40 -9.83 0.43 -3.36
C GLY A 40 -10.29 0.41 -1.91
N LEU A 41 -10.66 1.60 -1.39
CA LEU A 41 -11.30 1.74 -0.10
C LEU A 41 -12.81 1.89 -0.25
N ARG A 42 -13.56 1.26 0.64
CA ARG A 42 -15.02 1.35 0.73
C ARG A 42 -15.41 1.83 2.12
N ASN A 43 -16.57 2.46 2.22
CA ASN A 43 -17.10 2.88 3.51
C ASN A 43 -18.63 2.86 3.56
N LYS A 44 -19.16 2.79 4.77
CA LYS A 44 -20.58 3.02 5.07
C LYS A 44 -20.78 3.38 6.54
N THR A 45 -21.89 4.03 6.87
CA THR A 45 -22.11 4.61 8.20
C THR A 45 -23.29 3.97 8.91
N ARG A 46 -23.14 3.67 10.21
CA ARG A 46 -24.25 3.33 11.12
C ARG A 46 -24.40 4.36 12.21
N THR A 47 -25.60 4.45 12.77
CA THR A 47 -25.87 5.24 13.97
C THR A 47 -25.66 4.38 15.22
N LEU A 48 -24.93 4.90 16.20
CA LEU A 48 -24.88 4.39 17.57
C LEU A 48 -25.62 5.35 18.51
N TYR A 49 -26.22 4.79 19.57
CA TYR A 49 -27.00 5.55 20.57
C TYR A 49 -26.16 6.21 21.66
N ARG A 50 -24.84 6.01 21.61
CA ARG A 50 -23.84 6.63 22.50
C ARG A 50 -22.51 6.72 21.79
N GLU A 51 -21.69 7.67 22.21
CA GLU A 51 -20.31 7.74 21.76
C GLU A 51 -19.51 6.53 22.26
N PRO A 52 -18.89 5.75 21.36
CA PRO A 52 -18.04 4.63 21.75
C PRO A 52 -16.77 5.16 22.44
N GLN A 53 -16.40 4.57 23.57
CA GLN A 53 -15.20 4.93 24.33
C GLN A 53 -13.98 4.13 23.87
N GLY A 54 -14.21 2.93 23.35
CA GLY A 54 -13.17 2.06 22.81
C GLY A 54 -13.63 1.30 21.57
N ILE A 55 -12.69 0.56 20.96
CA ILE A 55 -12.96 -0.24 19.76
C ILE A 55 -13.93 -1.40 20.06
N GLU A 56 -13.92 -1.88 21.30
CA GLU A 56 -14.79 -2.93 21.84
C GLU A 56 -16.27 -2.53 21.91
N ASP A 57 -16.56 -1.23 21.95
CA ASP A 57 -17.92 -0.70 21.89
C ASP A 57 -18.47 -0.70 20.46
N ILE A 58 -17.61 -0.91 19.46
CA ILE A 58 -17.98 -0.91 18.05
C ILE A 58 -18.47 -2.31 17.66
N PRO A 59 -19.77 -2.48 17.34
CA PRO A 59 -20.29 -3.78 16.94
C PRO A 59 -19.68 -4.25 15.59
N GLU A 60 -19.54 -5.56 15.43
CA GLU A 60 -19.32 -6.15 14.11
C GLU A 60 -20.44 -5.71 13.14
N TRP A 61 -20.10 -5.69 11.86
CA TRP A 61 -21.08 -5.45 10.80
C TRP A 61 -20.83 -6.38 9.62
N ASN A 62 -21.64 -6.28 8.59
CA ASN A 62 -21.53 -7.08 7.38
C ASN A 62 -21.76 -6.23 6.15
N PHE A 63 -21.34 -6.68 4.98
CA PHE A 63 -21.65 -6.04 3.70
C PHE A 63 -21.75 -7.10 2.60
N ASP A 64 -22.27 -6.68 1.44
CA ASP A 64 -22.34 -7.52 0.25
C ASP A 64 -21.00 -7.54 -0.50
N GLY A 65 -20.27 -8.64 -0.38
CA GLY A 65 -18.98 -8.87 -1.03
C GLY A 65 -19.05 -9.06 -2.55
N SER A 66 -20.23 -9.33 -3.10
CA SER A 66 -20.39 -9.46 -4.56
C SER A 66 -20.25 -8.12 -5.29
N SER A 67 -20.53 -7.03 -4.58
CA SER A 67 -20.42 -5.66 -5.08
C SER A 67 -19.03 -5.03 -4.87
N THR A 68 -18.07 -5.80 -4.34
CA THR A 68 -16.73 -5.32 -3.97
C THR A 68 -15.60 -6.23 -4.46
N TYR A 69 -15.87 -7.15 -5.38
CA TYR A 69 -14.90 -8.14 -5.90
C TYR A 69 -14.37 -9.12 -4.84
N GLN A 70 -15.15 -9.42 -3.80
CA GLN A 70 -14.69 -10.26 -2.67
C GLN A 70 -15.50 -11.54 -2.47
N ALA A 71 -16.67 -11.66 -3.12
CA ALA A 71 -17.48 -12.88 -3.09
C ALA A 71 -18.20 -13.10 -4.43
N GLU A 72 -18.45 -14.37 -4.77
CA GLU A 72 -19.24 -14.76 -5.93
C GLU A 72 -20.45 -15.61 -5.47
N GLY A 73 -21.53 -15.58 -6.26
CA GLY A 73 -22.69 -16.46 -6.06
C GLY A 73 -23.66 -16.00 -4.96
N SER A 74 -24.41 -16.95 -4.41
CA SER A 74 -25.54 -16.69 -3.49
C SER A 74 -25.16 -16.44 -2.04
N ASN A 75 -23.89 -16.66 -1.66
CA ASN A 75 -23.39 -16.42 -0.29
C ASN A 75 -22.34 -15.30 -0.32
N SER A 76 -22.82 -14.06 -0.45
CA SER A 76 -21.97 -12.88 -0.61
C SER A 76 -21.73 -12.09 0.68
N ASP A 77 -22.36 -12.47 1.79
CA ASP A 77 -22.19 -11.76 3.06
C ASP A 77 -20.76 -11.92 3.59
N MET A 78 -20.13 -10.77 3.85
CA MET A 78 -18.81 -10.66 4.47
C MET A 78 -18.89 -9.85 5.75
N PHE A 79 -18.03 -10.16 6.72
CA PHE A 79 -18.01 -9.50 8.03
C PHE A 79 -16.95 -8.39 8.08
N LEU A 80 -17.30 -7.30 8.76
CA LEU A 80 -16.42 -6.19 9.11
C LEU A 80 -16.09 -6.30 10.61
N ILE A 81 -14.82 -6.50 10.90
CA ILE A 81 -14.28 -6.57 12.26
C ILE A 81 -13.54 -5.26 12.55
N PRO A 82 -14.04 -4.41 13.48
CA PRO A 82 -13.35 -3.18 13.87
C PRO A 82 -11.93 -3.45 14.40
N VAL A 83 -10.94 -2.72 13.89
CA VAL A 83 -9.53 -2.90 14.30
C VAL A 83 -8.81 -1.62 14.71
N ALA A 84 -9.24 -0.47 14.22
CA ALA A 84 -8.72 0.84 14.66
C ALA A 84 -9.83 1.89 14.57
N MET A 85 -9.85 2.82 15.52
CA MET A 85 -10.86 3.88 15.63
C MET A 85 -10.18 5.25 15.64
N PHE A 86 -10.74 6.18 14.86
CA PHE A 86 -10.26 7.54 14.69
C PHE A 86 -11.43 8.53 14.83
N ARG A 87 -11.12 9.80 15.12
CA ARG A 87 -12.13 10.88 15.07
C ARG A 87 -12.47 11.18 13.62
N ASP A 88 -13.73 11.47 13.33
CA ASP A 88 -14.16 11.84 11.97
C ASP A 88 -14.00 13.35 11.73
N PRO A 89 -13.10 13.79 10.82
CA PRO A 89 -12.88 15.21 10.53
C PRO A 89 -13.94 15.81 9.62
N PHE A 90 -14.81 15.00 9.02
CA PHE A 90 -15.86 15.44 8.09
C PHE A 90 -17.19 15.68 8.80
N THR A 91 -17.51 14.81 9.76
CA THR A 91 -18.75 14.91 10.55
C THR A 91 -18.54 15.46 11.96
N LEU A 92 -17.28 15.56 12.42
CA LEU A 92 -16.87 16.19 13.69
C LEU A 92 -17.52 15.56 14.93
N GLU A 93 -17.48 16.27 16.05
CA GLU A 93 -18.13 15.91 17.32
C GLU A 93 -17.79 14.49 17.82
N SER A 94 -18.79 13.74 18.27
CA SER A 94 -18.65 12.38 18.80
C SER A 94 -18.51 11.33 17.70
N ASN A 95 -18.56 11.70 16.43
CA ASN A 95 -18.53 10.77 15.30
C ASN A 95 -17.15 10.13 15.10
N LYS A 96 -17.15 8.92 14.52
CA LYS A 96 -15.96 8.07 14.43
C LYS A 96 -15.77 7.48 13.04
N LEU A 97 -14.50 7.37 12.64
CA LEU A 97 -14.05 6.53 11.54
C LEU A 97 -13.49 5.23 12.12
N VAL A 98 -13.87 4.09 11.57
CA VAL A 98 -13.45 2.77 12.03
C VAL A 98 -12.87 1.99 10.87
N LEU A 99 -11.57 1.69 10.93
CA LEU A 99 -10.95 0.77 10.00
C LEU A 99 -11.30 -0.66 10.39
N CYS A 100 -11.60 -1.50 9.40
CA CYS A 100 -12.05 -2.88 9.61
C CYS A 100 -11.21 -3.90 8.84
N GLU A 101 -11.02 -5.05 9.47
CA GLU A 101 -10.67 -6.29 8.77
C GLU A 101 -11.90 -6.91 8.13
N VAL A 102 -11.71 -7.57 6.99
CA VAL A 102 -12.77 -8.30 6.28
C VAL A 102 -12.59 -9.80 6.49
N LEU A 103 -13.65 -10.45 6.97
CA LEU A 103 -13.73 -11.91 7.08
C LEU A 103 -14.82 -12.45 6.14
N LYS A 104 -14.59 -13.65 5.60
CA LYS A 104 -15.60 -14.41 4.84
C LYS A 104 -16.71 -14.93 5.77
N TYR A 105 -17.77 -15.50 5.20
CA TYR A 105 -18.87 -16.12 5.93
C TYR A 105 -18.43 -17.18 6.98
N ASN A 106 -17.30 -17.85 6.74
CA ASN A 106 -16.71 -18.85 7.62
C ASN A 106 -15.76 -18.27 8.69
N ARG A 107 -15.74 -16.94 8.86
CA ARG A 107 -14.84 -16.18 9.74
C ARG A 107 -13.34 -16.36 9.48
N LEU A 108 -12.96 -16.90 8.32
CA LEU A 108 -11.58 -16.84 7.86
C LEU A 108 -11.31 -15.49 7.17
N PRO A 109 -10.07 -14.99 7.18
CA PRO A 109 -9.70 -13.78 6.45
C PRO A 109 -10.11 -13.85 4.97
N ALA A 110 -10.46 -12.69 4.40
CA ALA A 110 -10.85 -12.57 2.99
C ALA A 110 -9.78 -13.06 1.99
N GLY A 111 -8.55 -13.34 2.44
CA GLY A 111 -7.51 -13.99 1.66
C GLY A 111 -6.93 -15.19 2.40
N ASN A 112 -7.39 -16.39 2.06
CA ASN A 112 -6.69 -17.64 2.32
C ASN A 112 -7.04 -18.56 1.15
N CYS A 113 -6.42 -18.35 -0.01
CA CYS A 113 -6.17 -19.46 -0.91
C CYS A 113 -4.68 -19.81 -0.74
N LYS A 114 -4.33 -21.08 -0.83
CA LYS A 114 -2.97 -21.61 -0.60
C LYS A 114 -1.92 -21.16 -1.63
N GLN A 115 -2.03 -19.94 -2.17
CA GLN A 115 -1.32 -19.49 -3.35
C GLN A 115 0.02 -18.84 -3.03
N GLN A 116 0.22 -18.31 -1.81
CA GLN A 116 1.57 -17.91 -1.38
C GLN A 116 2.51 -19.11 -1.20
N GLU A 117 2.00 -20.31 -0.86
CA GLU A 117 2.81 -21.54 -0.87
C GLU A 117 3.07 -22.06 -2.31
N ILE A 118 2.14 -21.84 -3.25
CA ILE A 118 2.28 -22.36 -4.62
C ILE A 118 3.15 -21.45 -5.51
N LEU A 119 3.14 -20.12 -5.32
CA LEU A 119 4.11 -19.24 -5.99
C LEU A 119 5.54 -19.52 -5.52
N PHE A 120 5.72 -19.92 -4.25
CA PHE A 120 7.00 -20.36 -3.71
C PHE A 120 7.51 -21.65 -4.40
N LEU A 121 6.61 -22.59 -4.71
CA LEU A 121 6.96 -23.84 -5.40
C LEU A 121 7.22 -23.67 -6.91
N LEU A 122 6.63 -22.68 -7.58
CA LEU A 122 6.79 -22.48 -9.03
C LEU A 122 8.07 -21.71 -9.41
N GLN A 123 8.70 -20.99 -8.48
CA GLN A 123 9.98 -20.30 -8.74
C GLN A 123 11.21 -21.17 -8.45
N LEU A 124 11.04 -22.31 -7.76
CA LEU A 124 12.12 -23.29 -7.52
C LEU A 124 12.44 -24.16 -8.75
N THR A 125 11.67 -24.07 -9.84
CA THR A 125 11.89 -24.90 -11.04
C THR A 125 12.66 -24.21 -12.16
N ASP A 126 13.10 -22.96 -11.99
CA ASP A 126 13.78 -22.19 -13.05
C ASP A 126 15.30 -22.06 -12.88
N THR A 127 15.89 -22.78 -11.92
CA THR A 127 17.35 -22.91 -11.80
C THR A 127 17.78 -24.36 -11.91
N GLU A 128 18.39 -24.67 -13.05
CA GLU A 128 19.15 -25.89 -13.36
C GLU A 128 18.36 -27.20 -13.47
N THR A 129 18.08 -27.65 -14.71
CA THR A 129 18.28 -29.06 -15.12
C THR A 129 18.02 -29.24 -16.63
N ASN A 130 19.07 -29.07 -17.43
CA ASN A 130 19.13 -29.57 -18.82
C ASN A 130 19.19 -31.12 -18.91
N TRP A 131 18.99 -31.83 -17.78
CA TRP A 131 18.98 -33.29 -17.71
C TRP A 131 17.57 -33.90 -17.72
N PHE A 132 16.51 -33.10 -17.44
CA PHE A 132 15.14 -33.61 -17.36
C PHE A 132 14.51 -33.83 -18.75
N TRP A 133 14.93 -33.06 -19.75
CA TRP A 133 14.44 -33.16 -21.14
C TRP A 133 14.91 -34.43 -21.86
N SER A 134 16.14 -34.88 -21.61
CA SER A 134 16.70 -36.08 -22.24
C SER A 134 16.06 -37.39 -21.75
N MET A 135 15.51 -37.40 -20.52
CA MET A 135 14.76 -38.55 -20.00
C MET A 135 13.32 -38.60 -20.53
N ILE A 136 12.71 -37.45 -20.82
CA ILE A 136 11.35 -37.40 -21.35
C ILE A 136 11.32 -37.83 -22.82
N GLU A 137 12.32 -37.49 -23.64
CA GLU A 137 12.40 -37.98 -25.03
C GLU A 137 12.59 -39.51 -25.13
N ALA A 138 13.24 -40.13 -24.15
CA ALA A 138 13.39 -41.60 -24.10
C ALA A 138 12.10 -42.32 -23.64
N ALA A 139 11.23 -41.66 -22.88
CA ALA A 139 9.99 -42.25 -22.36
C ALA A 139 8.82 -42.19 -23.37
N VAL A 140 8.90 -41.33 -24.38
CA VAL A 140 7.84 -41.13 -25.39
C VAL A 140 7.78 -42.26 -26.43
N TYR A 141 8.77 -43.15 -26.50
CA TYR A 141 8.81 -44.24 -27.50
C TYR A 141 8.14 -45.56 -27.07
N LEU A 142 7.54 -45.65 -25.87
CA LEU A 142 7.13 -46.95 -25.31
C LEU A 142 5.74 -47.06 -24.69
N ILE A 143 4.83 -46.07 -24.82
CA ILE A 143 3.49 -46.19 -24.22
C ILE A 143 2.38 -45.80 -25.21
N ASP A 144 1.83 -46.81 -25.88
CA ASP A 144 0.47 -46.83 -26.41
C ASP A 144 -0.50 -46.90 -25.23
N CYS A 145 -1.08 -45.77 -24.82
CA CYS A 145 -2.36 -45.76 -24.10
C CYS A 145 -2.98 -44.35 -24.04
N PHE A 146 -4.31 -44.33 -24.07
CA PHE A 146 -5.21 -43.21 -24.30
C PHE A 146 -5.24 -42.10 -23.22
N ASP A 147 -4.23 -41.99 -22.35
CA ASP A 147 -4.23 -41.08 -21.19
C ASP A 147 -3.32 -39.84 -21.34
N CYS A 148 -2.56 -39.71 -22.44
CA CYS A 148 -1.67 -38.56 -22.67
C CYS A 148 -2.35 -37.28 -23.22
N LEU A 149 -3.62 -37.36 -23.66
CA LEU A 149 -4.36 -36.18 -24.15
C LEU A 149 -4.85 -35.27 -23.02
N ILE A 150 -4.90 -35.76 -21.78
CA ILE A 150 -5.32 -34.96 -20.61
C ILE A 150 -4.15 -34.11 -20.08
N PHE A 151 -2.91 -34.59 -20.15
CA PHE A 151 -1.75 -33.84 -19.63
C PHE A 151 -1.29 -32.68 -20.54
N LEU A 152 -1.44 -32.80 -21.86
CA LEU A 152 -1.12 -31.70 -22.79
C LEU A 152 -2.21 -30.61 -22.80
N SER A 153 -3.45 -30.98 -22.51
CA SER A 153 -4.59 -30.05 -22.35
C SER A 153 -4.44 -29.17 -21.10
N VAL A 154 -3.86 -29.71 -20.01
CA VAL A 154 -3.68 -28.96 -18.76
C VAL A 154 -2.59 -27.90 -18.85
N LYS A 155 -1.52 -28.11 -19.64
CA LYS A 155 -0.43 -27.13 -19.78
C LYS A 155 -0.73 -25.98 -20.77
N LEU A 156 -1.54 -26.21 -21.80
CA LEU A 156 -1.92 -25.16 -22.76
C LEU A 156 -3.14 -24.33 -22.32
N THR A 157 -3.94 -24.81 -21.36
CA THR A 157 -5.09 -24.07 -20.82
C THR A 157 -4.72 -23.13 -19.65
N LEU A 158 -3.53 -23.31 -19.06
CA LEU A 158 -3.00 -22.41 -18.02
C LEU A 158 -2.36 -21.13 -18.57
N GLN A 159 -2.23 -20.99 -19.90
CA GLN A 159 -1.64 -19.81 -20.51
C GLN A 159 -2.66 -18.75 -20.95
N TYR A 160 -3.97 -19.02 -20.88
CA TYR A 160 -5.02 -18.09 -21.33
C TYR A 160 -6.37 -18.27 -20.60
N THR A 161 -6.32 -18.65 -19.32
CA THR A 161 -7.49 -18.48 -18.44
C THR A 161 -7.33 -17.16 -17.68
N PRO A 162 -8.28 -16.22 -17.75
CA PRO A 162 -8.23 -15.05 -16.88
C PRO A 162 -8.21 -15.58 -15.44
N PHE A 163 -7.18 -15.22 -14.68
CA PHE A 163 -7.07 -15.54 -13.26
C PHE A 163 -8.41 -15.22 -12.60
N PRO A 164 -9.07 -16.18 -11.91
CA PRO A 164 -10.22 -15.84 -11.10
C PRO A 164 -9.73 -14.85 -10.04
N SER A 165 -10.22 -13.62 -10.15
CA SER A 165 -9.87 -12.47 -9.32
C SER A 165 -10.37 -12.71 -7.89
N CYS A 166 -9.57 -13.41 -7.09
CA CYS A 166 -9.72 -13.46 -5.65
C CYS A 166 -8.43 -12.91 -5.04
N THR A 167 -8.18 -11.62 -5.27
CA THR A 167 -7.11 -10.88 -4.63
C THR A 167 -7.34 -10.92 -3.12
N GLU A 168 -6.34 -11.44 -2.40
CA GLU A 168 -6.33 -11.57 -0.96
C GLU A 168 -6.35 -10.18 -0.30
N SER A 169 -7.54 -9.60 -0.12
CA SER A 169 -7.69 -8.21 0.35
C SER A 169 -7.38 -8.00 1.84
N ASN A 170 -7.29 -9.07 2.65
CA ASN A 170 -6.98 -8.96 4.08
C ASN A 170 -5.54 -9.37 4.40
N LEU A 171 -4.59 -8.49 4.06
CA LEU A 171 -3.17 -8.68 4.39
C LEU A 171 -2.82 -8.29 5.83
N ARG A 172 -3.72 -7.57 6.51
CA ARG A 172 -3.54 -7.13 7.91
C ARG A 172 -3.39 -8.30 8.87
N SER A 173 -4.23 -9.33 8.76
CA SER A 173 -4.22 -10.48 9.69
C SER A 173 -2.87 -11.20 9.69
N GLY A 174 -2.29 -11.44 8.51
CA GLY A 174 -0.97 -12.05 8.37
C GLY A 174 0.16 -11.14 8.87
N CYS A 175 0.09 -9.84 8.57
CA CYS A 175 1.05 -8.86 9.10
C CYS A 175 1.01 -8.79 10.63
N LYS A 176 -0.19 -8.77 11.24
CA LYS A 176 -0.36 -8.72 12.70
C LYS A 176 0.34 -9.88 13.41
N LYS A 177 0.23 -11.11 12.88
CA LYS A 177 0.92 -12.28 13.45
C LYS A 177 2.43 -12.08 13.49
N VAL A 178 3.02 -11.67 12.37
CA VAL A 178 4.46 -11.35 12.28
C VAL A 178 4.83 -10.27 13.29
N MET A 179 4.06 -9.18 13.37
CA MET A 179 4.34 -8.07 14.28
C MET A 179 4.30 -8.48 15.75
N GLU A 180 3.44 -9.42 16.15
CA GLU A 180 3.44 -9.97 17.51
C GLU A 180 4.68 -10.83 17.78
N GLU A 181 5.13 -11.64 16.81
CA GLU A 181 6.35 -12.44 16.95
C GLU A 181 7.60 -11.57 17.10
N VAL A 182 7.68 -10.47 16.35
CA VAL A 182 8.83 -9.54 16.38
C VAL A 182 8.67 -8.40 17.39
N LYS A 183 7.63 -8.41 18.22
CA LYS A 183 7.27 -7.29 19.12
C LYS A 183 8.41 -6.87 20.05
N HIS A 184 9.23 -7.84 20.47
CA HIS A 184 10.38 -7.60 21.34
C HIS A 184 11.48 -6.73 20.69
N TYR A 185 11.55 -6.65 19.36
CA TYR A 185 12.44 -5.73 18.63
C TYR A 185 11.95 -4.28 18.63
N ILE A 186 10.69 -4.03 19.01
CA ILE A 186 10.04 -2.71 18.97
C ILE A 186 10.22 -2.05 17.58
N PRO A 187 9.71 -2.70 16.51
CA PRO A 187 9.89 -2.23 15.15
C PRO A 187 9.09 -0.95 14.91
N TRP A 188 9.78 0.10 14.50
CA TRP A 188 9.17 1.36 14.09
C TRP A 188 9.24 1.52 12.59
N PHE A 189 8.14 1.99 12.03
CA PHE A 189 7.99 2.30 10.63
C PHE A 189 7.58 3.76 10.44
N GLY A 190 8.02 4.35 9.34
CA GLY A 190 7.47 5.58 8.78
C GLY A 190 7.37 5.45 7.27
N MET A 191 6.25 5.85 6.67
CA MET A 191 6.02 5.73 5.23
C MET A 191 5.77 7.09 4.60
N GLU A 192 6.45 7.34 3.50
CA GLU A 192 6.43 8.56 2.68
C GLU A 192 5.48 8.33 1.50
N GLN A 193 4.20 8.68 1.66
CA GLN A 193 3.20 8.45 0.61
C GLN A 193 3.22 9.57 -0.41
N GLU A 194 3.76 9.29 -1.59
CA GLU A 194 3.61 10.15 -2.75
C GLU A 194 2.27 9.88 -3.47
N TYR A 195 1.68 10.91 -4.05
CA TYR A 195 0.46 10.82 -4.85
C TYR A 195 0.38 11.97 -5.86
N THR A 196 -0.41 11.78 -6.91
CA THR A 196 -0.63 12.82 -7.93
C THR A 196 -2.11 13.19 -8.01
N LEU A 197 -2.39 14.49 -8.03
CA LEU A 197 -3.73 15.01 -8.25
C LEU A 197 -4.06 15.01 -9.74
N LEU A 198 -5.20 14.43 -10.11
CA LEU A 198 -5.75 14.39 -11.45
C LEU A 198 -7.10 15.10 -11.51
N GLY A 199 -7.42 15.69 -12.65
CA GLY A 199 -8.79 16.00 -13.02
C GLY A 199 -9.58 14.73 -13.36
N MET A 200 -10.90 14.89 -13.50
CA MET A 200 -11.82 13.82 -13.93
C MET A 200 -11.60 13.35 -15.36
N ASP A 201 -10.81 14.08 -16.15
CA ASP A 201 -10.34 13.70 -17.48
C ASP A 201 -9.08 12.80 -17.44
N GLY A 202 -8.61 12.44 -16.24
CA GLY A 202 -7.41 11.65 -16.01
C GLY A 202 -6.10 12.40 -16.25
N ARG A 203 -6.15 13.71 -16.52
CA ARG A 203 -4.94 14.54 -16.67
C ARG A 203 -4.51 15.11 -15.33
N PRO A 204 -3.20 15.31 -15.08
CA PRO A 204 -2.76 15.97 -13.85
C PRO A 204 -3.41 17.35 -13.66
N TYR A 205 -3.87 17.59 -12.44
CA TYR A 205 -4.65 18.77 -12.08
C TYR A 205 -3.87 20.06 -12.34
N GLY A 206 -4.46 21.05 -12.98
CA GLY A 206 -3.79 22.34 -13.26
C GLY A 206 -2.84 22.32 -14.48
N TRP A 207 -2.61 21.17 -15.12
CA TRP A 207 -1.83 21.13 -16.35
C TRP A 207 -2.57 21.74 -17.55
N PRO A 208 -1.86 22.22 -18.58
CA PRO A 208 -2.48 22.67 -19.83
C PRO A 208 -3.31 21.55 -20.48
N GLN A 209 -4.52 21.88 -20.92
CA GLN A 209 -5.52 20.90 -21.37
C GLN A 209 -5.03 19.99 -22.51
N ASN A 210 -4.21 20.53 -23.41
CA ASN A 210 -3.59 19.79 -24.53
C ASN A 210 -2.07 19.96 -24.54
N GLY A 211 -1.44 20.09 -23.38
CA GLY A 211 -0.01 20.37 -23.30
C GLY A 211 0.63 19.94 -21.98
N PHE A 212 1.88 20.33 -21.83
CA PHE A 212 2.69 20.06 -20.65
C PHE A 212 3.04 21.38 -19.98
N PRO A 213 3.19 21.42 -18.65
CA PRO A 213 3.81 22.55 -17.97
C PRO A 213 5.31 22.62 -18.34
N GLY A 214 6.03 23.61 -17.78
CA GLY A 214 7.47 23.69 -17.92
C GLY A 214 8.19 22.43 -17.37
N PRO A 215 9.46 22.21 -17.71
CA PRO A 215 10.22 21.06 -17.22
C PRO A 215 10.31 21.03 -15.69
N GLN A 216 10.51 19.83 -15.12
CA GLN A 216 10.70 19.65 -13.67
C GLN A 216 11.89 20.45 -13.13
N GLY A 217 11.79 20.89 -11.89
CA GLY A 217 12.78 21.75 -11.24
C GLY A 217 12.17 22.72 -10.24
N PRO A 218 11.28 23.65 -10.66
CA PRO A 218 10.73 24.67 -9.77
C PRO A 218 9.59 24.18 -8.85
N TYR A 219 9.08 22.95 -9.08
CA TYR A 219 7.89 22.43 -8.40
C TYR A 219 8.17 21.84 -7.01
N TYR A 220 9.30 21.15 -6.84
CA TYR A 220 9.67 20.51 -5.57
C TYR A 220 9.79 21.56 -4.47
N CYS A 221 9.01 21.40 -3.39
CA CYS A 221 8.88 22.39 -2.31
C CYS A 221 8.57 23.82 -2.81
N GLY A 222 7.98 23.95 -4.00
CA GLY A 222 7.71 25.23 -4.64
C GLY A 222 6.59 26.01 -3.96
N VAL A 223 6.61 27.33 -4.13
CA VAL A 223 5.57 28.27 -3.69
C VAL A 223 5.21 29.19 -4.86
N GLY A 224 3.95 29.63 -4.92
CA GLY A 224 3.42 30.43 -6.04
C GLY A 224 2.42 29.65 -6.88
N ALA A 225 1.51 30.39 -7.51
CA ALA A 225 0.41 29.84 -8.30
C ALA A 225 0.87 29.11 -9.57
N ASP A 226 2.09 29.38 -10.02
CA ASP A 226 2.79 28.78 -11.16
C ASP A 226 3.61 27.53 -10.79
N ASN A 227 3.75 27.21 -9.50
CA ASN A 227 4.56 26.08 -9.03
C ASN A 227 3.74 25.03 -8.24
N ALA A 228 2.79 25.45 -7.40
CA ALA A 228 2.10 24.57 -6.46
C ALA A 228 0.60 24.39 -6.78
N TYR A 229 0.27 23.38 -7.58
CA TYR A 229 -1.10 23.12 -8.03
C TYR A 229 -1.87 22.21 -7.08
N GLY A 230 -2.87 22.74 -6.37
CA GLY A 230 -3.74 21.94 -5.48
C GLY A 230 -3.30 21.91 -4.01
N ARG A 231 -2.51 22.89 -3.55
CA ARG A 231 -2.08 23.01 -2.14
C ARG A 231 -3.24 22.94 -1.14
N ASP A 232 -4.41 23.49 -1.48
CA ASP A 232 -5.58 23.46 -0.59
C ASP A 232 -5.97 22.04 -0.16
N ILE A 233 -5.82 21.06 -1.06
CA ILE A 233 -6.11 19.64 -0.77
C ILE A 233 -5.09 19.09 0.23
N MET A 234 -3.79 19.34 0.00
CA MET A 234 -2.72 18.93 0.90
C MET A 234 -2.91 19.52 2.30
N GLU A 235 -3.23 20.82 2.40
CA GLU A 235 -3.45 21.52 3.68
C GLU A 235 -4.70 21.00 4.42
N CYS A 236 -5.80 20.77 3.70
CA CYS A 236 -7.02 20.22 4.27
C CYS A 236 -6.81 18.77 4.74
N HIS A 237 -6.13 17.95 3.94
CA HIS A 237 -5.76 16.58 4.30
C HIS A 237 -4.87 16.55 5.54
N TYR A 238 -3.85 17.41 5.62
CA TYR A 238 -2.98 17.49 6.80
C TYR A 238 -3.79 17.76 8.06
N LYS A 239 -4.67 18.78 8.04
CA LYS A 239 -5.53 19.10 9.17
C LYS A 239 -6.51 17.98 9.51
N ALA A 240 -7.07 17.32 8.50
CA ALA A 240 -7.95 16.17 8.70
C ALA A 240 -7.21 15.01 9.39
N CYS A 241 -5.98 14.70 8.99
CA CYS A 241 -5.13 13.71 9.64
C CYS A 241 -4.84 14.07 11.11
N LEU A 242 -4.40 15.31 11.38
CA LEU A 242 -4.16 15.79 12.74
C LEU A 242 -5.40 15.68 13.62
N TYR A 243 -6.56 16.13 13.12
CA TYR A 243 -7.83 16.01 13.84
C TYR A 243 -8.20 14.55 14.08
N SER A 244 -8.04 13.68 13.08
CA SER A 244 -8.39 12.26 13.21
C SER A 244 -7.53 11.50 14.23
N GLY A 245 -6.35 12.04 14.55
CA GLY A 245 -5.33 11.36 15.35
C GLY A 245 -4.42 10.45 14.51
N VAL A 246 -4.41 10.63 13.18
CA VAL A 246 -3.42 9.97 12.33
C VAL A 246 -2.04 10.53 12.66
N LYS A 247 -1.04 9.66 12.80
CA LYS A 247 0.37 10.00 13.06
C LYS A 247 1.05 10.59 11.81
N ILE A 248 0.49 11.67 11.26
CA ILE A 248 1.10 12.42 10.16
C ILE A 248 2.30 13.21 10.71
N CYS A 249 3.45 13.14 10.05
CA CYS A 249 4.67 13.79 10.50
C CYS A 249 5.16 14.92 9.58
N GLY A 250 4.66 15.02 8.35
CA GLY A 250 5.04 16.08 7.42
C GLY A 250 4.34 15.97 6.07
N THR A 251 4.56 16.99 5.24
CA THR A 251 4.17 17.04 3.83
C THR A 251 5.14 17.90 3.02
N ASN A 252 5.19 17.65 1.71
CA ASN A 252 5.87 18.51 0.75
C ASN A 252 5.20 18.43 -0.64
N ALA A 253 5.42 19.46 -1.45
CA ALA A 253 5.17 19.37 -2.89
C ALA A 253 6.32 18.58 -3.53
N GLU A 254 5.97 17.63 -4.39
CA GLU A 254 6.93 16.74 -5.04
C GLU A 254 7.47 17.30 -6.36
N VAL A 255 8.41 16.57 -6.98
CA VAL A 255 9.13 17.01 -8.18
C VAL A 255 8.22 17.20 -9.39
N MET A 256 7.22 16.33 -9.59
CA MET A 256 6.25 16.49 -10.68
C MET A 256 5.18 17.53 -10.28
N PRO A 257 4.81 18.48 -11.15
CA PRO A 257 3.74 19.41 -10.83
C PRO A 257 2.43 18.65 -10.61
N SER A 258 1.71 19.04 -9.55
CA SER A 258 0.50 18.36 -9.04
C SER A 258 0.75 17.05 -8.29
N GLN A 259 2.02 16.70 -8.05
CA GLN A 259 2.43 15.62 -7.16
C GLN A 259 2.75 16.18 -5.77
N PHE A 260 2.37 15.44 -4.74
CA PHE A 260 2.62 15.78 -3.35
C PHE A 260 3.00 14.52 -2.57
N GLU A 261 3.56 14.75 -1.39
CA GLU A 261 3.88 13.70 -0.43
C GLU A 261 3.31 14.05 0.94
N PHE A 262 2.86 13.03 1.67
CA PHE A 262 2.65 13.10 3.10
C PHE A 262 3.36 11.95 3.80
N GLN A 263 3.93 12.22 4.97
CA GLN A 263 4.64 11.21 5.74
C GLN A 263 3.79 10.78 6.94
N VAL A 264 3.71 9.48 7.18
CA VAL A 264 3.04 8.88 8.34
C VAL A 264 4.08 8.13 9.18
N GLY A 265 4.16 8.43 10.48
CA GLY A 265 5.08 7.82 11.42
C GLY A 265 5.35 8.72 12.64
N LEU A 266 6.03 8.24 13.69
CA LEU A 266 6.55 6.89 13.88
C LEU A 266 5.45 5.95 14.39
N CYS A 267 5.20 4.85 13.67
CA CYS A 267 4.21 3.84 14.03
C CYS A 267 4.91 2.54 14.44
N GLU A 268 4.45 1.91 15.52
CA GLU A 268 5.00 0.63 15.98
C GLU A 268 4.22 -0.54 15.37
N GLY A 269 4.93 -1.45 14.70
CA GLY A 269 4.35 -2.67 14.14
C GLY A 269 3.11 -2.45 13.28
N ILE A 270 1.99 -3.06 13.66
CA ILE A 270 0.74 -3.09 12.88
C ILE A 270 0.10 -1.71 12.68
N GLU A 271 0.38 -0.77 13.59
CA GLU A 271 -0.17 0.59 13.54
C GLU A 271 0.20 1.32 12.24
N MET A 272 1.35 1.00 11.63
CA MET A 272 1.79 1.65 10.40
C MET A 272 0.77 1.49 9.27
N GLY A 273 0.29 0.27 9.06
CA GLY A 273 -0.71 -0.01 8.05
C GLY A 273 -2.06 0.61 8.39
N ASP A 274 -2.48 0.56 9.66
CA ASP A 274 -3.74 1.16 10.12
C ASP A 274 -3.77 2.68 9.85
N HIS A 275 -2.68 3.37 10.21
CA HIS A 275 -2.56 4.81 10.02
C HIS A 275 -2.43 5.21 8.55
N LEU A 276 -1.68 4.48 7.72
CA LEU A 276 -1.52 4.83 6.31
C LEU A 276 -2.81 4.60 5.52
N TRP A 277 -3.52 3.49 5.75
CA TRP A 277 -4.81 3.25 5.09
C TRP A 277 -5.86 4.30 5.49
N MET A 278 -5.89 4.70 6.77
CA MET A 278 -6.75 5.80 7.20
C MET A 278 -6.34 7.13 6.55
N ALA A 279 -5.04 7.43 6.46
CA ALA A 279 -4.55 8.64 5.80
C ALA A 279 -4.93 8.68 4.31
N ARG A 280 -4.86 7.55 3.60
CA ARG A 280 -5.33 7.40 2.20
C ARG A 280 -6.84 7.62 2.09
N PHE A 281 -7.63 7.06 2.99
CA PHE A 281 -9.08 7.31 3.04
C PHE A 281 -9.38 8.81 3.17
N LEU A 282 -8.74 9.48 4.12
CA LEU A 282 -8.90 10.92 4.33
C LEU A 282 -8.51 11.72 3.07
N LEU A 283 -7.41 11.34 2.39
CA LEU A 283 -6.98 11.98 1.15
C LEU A 283 -8.07 11.88 0.07
N HIS A 284 -8.59 10.68 -0.16
CA HIS A 284 -9.64 10.49 -1.16
C HIS A 284 -10.92 11.26 -0.82
N ARG A 285 -11.34 11.26 0.45
CA ARG A 285 -12.51 12.01 0.92
C ARG A 285 -12.35 13.52 0.76
N VAL A 286 -11.17 14.07 1.08
CA VAL A 286 -10.85 15.49 0.82
C VAL A 286 -10.88 15.77 -0.68
N CYS A 287 -10.24 14.94 -1.51
CA CYS A 287 -10.22 15.11 -2.95
C CYS A 287 -11.63 15.10 -3.57
N GLU A 288 -12.53 14.25 -3.05
CA GLU A 288 -13.93 14.19 -3.48
C GLU A 288 -14.65 15.54 -3.30
N ASP A 289 -14.39 16.23 -2.19
CA ASP A 289 -14.98 17.54 -1.90
C ASP A 289 -14.51 18.63 -2.88
N PHE A 290 -13.23 18.58 -3.26
CA PHE A 290 -12.64 19.45 -4.28
C PHE A 290 -12.94 18.99 -5.73
N GLY A 291 -13.48 17.78 -5.90
CA GLY A 291 -13.84 17.21 -7.19
C GLY A 291 -12.65 16.82 -8.05
N VAL A 292 -11.55 16.42 -7.43
CA VAL A 292 -10.35 15.88 -8.09
C VAL A 292 -10.11 14.44 -7.67
N VAL A 293 -9.18 13.76 -8.35
CA VAL A 293 -8.80 12.37 -8.04
C VAL A 293 -7.35 12.37 -7.54
N ALA A 294 -7.10 11.76 -6.38
CA ALA A 294 -5.74 11.39 -5.99
C ALA A 294 -5.44 10.00 -6.56
N THR A 295 -4.42 9.88 -7.42
CA THR A 295 -3.91 8.60 -7.89
C THR A 295 -2.67 8.19 -7.10
N LEU A 296 -2.60 6.91 -6.75
CA LEU A 296 -1.43 6.26 -6.16
C LEU A 296 -0.66 5.42 -7.20
N ASP A 297 -0.99 5.55 -8.49
CA ASP A 297 -0.25 4.89 -9.56
C ASP A 297 1.23 5.30 -9.53
N PRO A 298 2.19 4.35 -9.59
CA PRO A 298 3.61 4.68 -9.46
C PRO A 298 4.20 5.42 -10.64
N LYS A 299 3.50 5.49 -11.78
CA LYS A 299 3.95 6.23 -12.96
C LYS A 299 2.75 6.86 -13.68
N PRO A 300 2.14 7.90 -13.09
CA PRO A 300 0.88 8.46 -13.58
C PRO A 300 1.05 9.17 -14.93
N MET A 301 2.26 9.66 -15.22
CA MET A 301 2.62 10.24 -16.51
C MET A 301 3.85 9.55 -17.10
N LYS A 302 3.74 9.16 -18.38
CA LYS A 302 4.85 8.60 -19.16
C LYS A 302 5.86 9.68 -19.54
N GLY A 303 7.11 9.28 -19.78
CA GLY A 303 8.20 10.17 -20.20
C GLY A 303 9.00 10.73 -19.03
N ASN A 304 9.58 11.92 -19.23
CA ASN A 304 10.49 12.59 -18.30
C ASN A 304 9.75 13.32 -17.17
N TRP A 305 8.89 12.57 -16.45
CA TRP A 305 8.17 13.01 -15.27
C TRP A 305 8.43 12.01 -14.15
N ASN A 306 8.53 12.47 -12.90
CA ASN A 306 8.77 11.60 -11.76
C ASN A 306 7.65 10.55 -11.61
N GLY A 307 8.02 9.39 -11.07
CA GLY A 307 7.03 8.42 -10.59
C GLY A 307 6.62 8.72 -9.15
N ALA A 308 5.71 7.92 -8.62
CA ALA A 308 5.23 8.01 -7.24
C ALA A 308 5.68 6.78 -6.41
N GLY A 309 6.43 7.01 -5.34
CA GLY A 309 6.89 5.98 -4.41
C GLY A 309 6.09 5.91 -3.10
N CYS A 310 6.41 4.89 -2.29
CA CYS A 310 6.04 4.86 -0.87
C CYS A 310 7.24 4.49 0.00
N HIS A 311 8.24 5.37 0.08
CA HIS A 311 9.48 5.02 0.79
C HIS A 311 9.18 4.64 2.24
N THR A 312 9.82 3.58 2.73
CA THR A 312 9.55 3.01 4.05
C THR A 312 10.79 3.08 4.91
N ASN A 313 10.73 3.94 5.92
CA ASN A 313 11.74 4.10 6.96
C ASN A 313 11.55 3.02 8.03
N VAL A 314 12.63 2.33 8.42
CA VAL A 314 12.57 1.15 9.30
C VAL A 314 13.65 1.22 10.37
N SER A 315 13.27 0.96 11.63
CA SER A 315 14.23 0.75 12.72
C SER A 315 13.72 -0.23 13.78
N THR A 316 14.64 -0.92 14.45
CA THR A 316 14.39 -1.64 15.71
C THR A 316 14.96 -0.86 16.89
N LYS A 317 14.67 -1.29 18.12
CA LYS A 317 15.30 -0.74 19.32
C LYS A 317 16.83 -0.72 19.21
N GLU A 318 17.42 -1.84 18.79
CA GLU A 318 18.88 -2.00 18.64
C GLU A 318 19.46 -1.06 17.57
N MET A 319 18.77 -0.88 16.44
CA MET A 319 19.20 0.06 15.40
C MET A 319 19.24 1.51 15.91
N ARG A 320 18.41 1.87 16.89
CA ARG A 320 18.32 3.21 17.47
C ARG A 320 19.31 3.44 18.62
N GLU A 321 19.90 2.39 19.17
CA GLU A 321 20.87 2.46 20.27
C GLU A 321 22.30 2.66 19.75
N GLU A 322 23.24 2.92 20.65
CA GLU A 322 24.65 3.15 20.30
C GLU A 322 25.26 1.93 19.59
N GLY A 323 25.91 2.14 18.45
CA GLY A 323 26.37 1.04 17.59
C GLY A 323 25.30 0.43 16.67
N GLY A 324 24.09 1.00 16.66
CA GLY A 324 22.95 0.51 15.88
C GLY A 324 23.15 0.43 14.36
N LEU A 325 24.13 1.15 13.80
CA LEU A 325 24.49 1.06 12.38
C LEU A 325 24.86 -0.37 11.95
N GLN A 326 25.49 -1.16 12.82
CA GLN A 326 25.81 -2.54 12.52
C GLN A 326 24.53 -3.39 12.31
N HIS A 327 23.51 -3.16 13.13
CA HIS A 327 22.21 -3.83 12.97
C HIS A 327 21.48 -3.38 11.70
N ILE A 328 21.64 -2.11 11.30
CA ILE A 328 21.13 -1.60 10.02
C ILE A 328 21.79 -2.33 8.85
N GLU A 329 23.12 -2.41 8.83
CA GLU A 329 23.87 -3.09 7.75
C GLU A 329 23.51 -4.58 7.67
N GLN A 330 23.34 -5.26 8.80
CA GLN A 330 22.88 -6.65 8.84
C GLN A 330 21.48 -6.83 8.26
N ALA A 331 20.55 -5.91 8.55
CA ALA A 331 19.20 -5.96 7.98
C ALA A 331 19.23 -5.73 6.46
N ILE A 332 20.04 -4.78 5.99
CA ILE A 332 20.21 -4.50 4.55
C ILE A 332 20.79 -5.72 3.82
N GLU A 333 21.74 -6.42 4.43
CA GLU A 333 22.30 -7.66 3.88
C GLU A 333 21.28 -8.80 3.79
N LYS A 334 20.33 -8.89 4.72
CA LYS A 334 19.20 -9.83 4.59
C LYS A 334 18.25 -9.44 3.46
N LEU A 335 18.00 -8.13 3.29
CA LEU A 335 17.14 -7.60 2.22
C LEU A 335 17.76 -7.81 0.82
N SER A 336 19.08 -7.73 0.69
CA SER A 336 19.79 -7.93 -0.57
C SER A 336 19.54 -9.32 -1.16
N LYS A 337 19.48 -10.33 -0.29
CA LYS A 337 19.23 -11.75 -0.64
C LYS A 337 17.78 -12.04 -1.02
N ARG A 338 16.86 -11.11 -0.77
CA ARG A 338 15.41 -11.28 -1.03
C ARG A 338 14.82 -10.18 -1.90
N HIS A 339 15.64 -9.57 -2.76
CA HIS A 339 15.21 -8.43 -3.57
C HIS A 339 13.95 -8.73 -4.41
N SER A 340 13.95 -9.82 -5.16
CA SER A 340 12.84 -10.21 -6.04
C SER A 340 11.55 -10.48 -5.26
N GLN A 341 11.63 -11.19 -4.12
CA GLN A 341 10.47 -11.47 -3.27
C GLN A 341 9.86 -10.18 -2.71
N HIS A 342 10.70 -9.20 -2.34
CA HIS A 342 10.22 -7.88 -1.91
C HIS A 342 9.54 -7.11 -3.05
N ILE A 343 10.12 -7.11 -4.26
CA ILE A 343 9.49 -6.44 -5.41
C ILE A 343 8.09 -7.00 -5.69
N CYS A 344 7.89 -8.32 -5.58
CA CYS A 344 6.59 -8.95 -5.79
C CYS A 344 5.50 -8.50 -4.80
N VAL A 345 5.85 -8.00 -3.62
CA VAL A 345 4.87 -7.53 -2.60
C VAL A 345 4.83 -6.01 -2.47
N TYR A 346 5.65 -5.30 -3.25
CA TYR A 346 5.81 -3.85 -3.21
C TYR A 346 4.87 -3.10 -4.15
N ASP A 347 4.01 -3.84 -4.87
CA ASP A 347 2.77 -3.36 -5.46
C ASP A 347 1.73 -4.51 -5.50
N PRO A 348 0.43 -4.20 -5.64
CA PRO A 348 -0.65 -5.21 -5.67
C PRO A 348 -0.59 -6.17 -6.87
N HIS A 349 0.20 -5.84 -7.89
CA HIS A 349 0.29 -6.56 -9.16
C HIS A 349 1.63 -7.28 -9.33
N GLY A 350 2.29 -7.66 -8.24
CA GLY A 350 3.45 -8.57 -8.30
C GLY A 350 4.73 -7.94 -8.87
N GLY A 351 4.87 -6.61 -8.85
CA GLY A 351 6.01 -5.89 -9.44
C GLY A 351 5.68 -5.23 -10.79
N GLN A 352 4.52 -5.54 -11.38
CA GLN A 352 4.15 -5.10 -12.73
C GLN A 352 3.82 -3.60 -12.80
N ASP A 353 3.37 -3.00 -11.70
CA ASP A 353 3.20 -1.56 -11.66
C ASP A 353 4.54 -0.85 -11.48
N ASN A 354 5.34 -1.37 -10.56
CA ASN A 354 6.58 -0.72 -10.14
C ASN A 354 7.66 -0.75 -11.22
N ILE A 355 7.60 -1.68 -12.20
CA ILE A 355 8.50 -1.71 -13.37
C ILE A 355 8.43 -0.42 -14.20
N ARG A 356 7.27 0.27 -14.17
CA ARG A 356 7.10 1.57 -14.87
C ARG A 356 7.83 2.71 -14.17
N ARG A 357 8.15 2.53 -12.88
CA ARG A 357 8.80 3.55 -12.01
C ARG A 357 10.28 3.27 -11.81
N LEU A 358 10.62 2.06 -11.35
CA LEU A 358 11.99 1.63 -11.00
C LEU A 358 12.83 1.33 -12.24
N THR A 359 13.30 2.40 -12.90
CA THR A 359 14.00 2.34 -14.19
C THR A 359 15.48 2.68 -14.09
N GLY A 360 15.98 3.03 -12.90
CA GLY A 360 17.31 3.61 -12.72
C GLY A 360 17.40 5.11 -13.07
N LEU A 361 16.33 5.69 -13.62
CA LEU A 361 16.21 7.11 -13.94
C LEU A 361 15.37 7.84 -12.87
N HIS A 362 15.41 9.17 -12.86
CA HIS A 362 14.57 10.02 -12.00
C HIS A 362 14.66 9.68 -10.50
N GLU A 363 15.88 9.49 -9.97
CA GLU A 363 16.11 9.21 -8.54
C GLU A 363 15.47 7.89 -8.04
N THR A 364 15.37 6.89 -8.94
CA THR A 364 14.93 5.53 -8.62
C THR A 364 16.02 4.51 -8.92
N SER A 365 16.00 3.36 -8.24
CA SER A 365 16.86 2.22 -8.60
C SER A 365 16.29 1.46 -9.81
N SER A 366 17.10 0.58 -10.40
CA SER A 366 16.61 -0.50 -11.27
C SER A 366 15.68 -1.41 -10.46
N ILE A 367 14.65 -1.99 -11.10
CA ILE A 367 13.80 -3.02 -10.50
C ILE A 367 14.49 -4.38 -10.38
N HIS A 368 15.59 -4.59 -11.13
CA HIS A 368 16.29 -5.87 -11.19
C HIS A 368 17.49 -5.93 -10.23
N ASP A 369 18.08 -4.77 -9.96
CA ASP A 369 19.34 -4.69 -9.22
C ASP A 369 19.11 -4.12 -7.82
N PHE A 370 19.55 -4.85 -6.81
CA PHE A 370 19.60 -4.34 -5.44
C PHE A 370 20.87 -3.52 -5.23
N CYS A 371 20.72 -2.31 -4.70
CA CYS A 371 21.86 -1.52 -4.24
C CYS A 371 21.51 -0.71 -2.99
N PHE A 372 22.53 -0.42 -2.17
CA PHE A 372 22.38 0.47 -1.03
C PHE A 372 23.50 1.50 -0.95
N GLY A 373 23.28 2.61 -0.26
CA GLY A 373 24.33 3.59 -0.05
C GLY A 373 23.95 4.71 0.91
N VAL A 374 24.98 5.35 1.48
CA VAL A 374 24.81 6.51 2.35
C VAL A 374 24.41 7.73 1.51
N ALA A 375 23.28 8.34 1.86
CA ALA A 375 22.70 9.50 1.17
C ALA A 375 22.51 9.31 -0.35
N ASN A 376 22.46 8.07 -0.84
CA ASN A 376 22.29 7.77 -2.26
C ASN A 376 20.81 7.69 -2.63
N ARG A 377 20.30 8.72 -3.34
CA ARG A 377 18.93 8.75 -3.87
C ARG A 377 18.73 7.90 -5.13
N GLY A 378 19.76 7.27 -5.68
CA GLY A 378 19.60 6.28 -6.76
C GLY A 378 19.52 4.84 -6.25
N ALA A 379 19.72 4.63 -4.95
CA ALA A 379 19.80 3.30 -4.37
C ALA A 379 18.43 2.71 -4.03
N SER A 380 18.36 1.37 -3.98
CA SER A 380 17.18 0.65 -3.48
C SER A 380 16.97 0.91 -2.00
N ILE A 381 18.04 0.83 -1.21
CA ILE A 381 18.04 1.19 0.21
C ILE A 381 18.96 2.38 0.47
N ARG A 382 18.48 3.39 1.18
CA ARG A 382 19.28 4.55 1.57
C ARG A 382 19.53 4.53 3.07
N ILE A 383 20.78 4.74 3.46
CA ILE A 383 21.13 5.11 4.84
C ILE A 383 21.20 6.64 4.89
N PRO A 384 20.35 7.33 5.68
CA PRO A 384 20.43 8.79 5.80
C PRO A 384 21.81 9.25 6.26
N ARG A 385 22.24 10.44 5.79
CA ARG A 385 23.56 10.97 6.14
C ARG A 385 23.76 11.11 7.65
N GLN A 386 22.74 11.57 8.36
CA GLN A 386 22.76 11.73 9.80
C GLN A 386 22.92 10.38 10.52
N VAL A 387 22.22 9.34 10.07
CA VAL A 387 22.33 7.98 10.63
C VAL A 387 23.76 7.43 10.49
N ALA A 388 24.38 7.62 9.33
CA ALA A 388 25.76 7.20 9.11
C ALA A 388 26.77 8.01 9.97
N GLN A 389 26.48 9.28 10.26
CA GLN A 389 27.32 10.13 11.11
C GLN A 389 27.18 9.80 12.60
N GLU A 390 25.96 9.53 13.05
CA GLU A 390 25.64 9.22 14.45
C GLU A 390 25.85 7.74 14.80
N GLY A 391 26.03 6.87 13.80
CA GLY A 391 26.24 5.44 14.00
C GLY A 391 25.00 4.69 14.48
N LYS A 392 23.80 5.28 14.37
CA LYS A 392 22.51 4.72 14.80
C LYS A 392 21.32 5.43 14.15
N GLY A 393 20.17 4.78 14.13
CA GLY A 393 18.91 5.35 13.64
C GLY A 393 18.07 4.34 12.85
N TYR A 394 17.92 4.59 11.55
CA TYR A 394 17.02 3.86 10.65
C TYR A 394 17.60 3.77 9.22
N PHE A 395 17.06 2.87 8.40
CA PHE A 395 17.27 2.88 6.95
C PHE A 395 15.96 3.13 6.20
N GLU A 396 16.06 3.53 4.95
CA GLU A 396 14.93 3.85 4.07
C GLU A 396 14.89 2.88 2.89
N ASP A 397 13.85 2.07 2.79
CA ASP A 397 13.57 1.25 1.61
C ASP A 397 12.79 2.07 0.58
N ARG A 398 13.39 2.32 -0.58
CA ARG A 398 12.88 3.23 -1.62
C ARG A 398 12.15 2.50 -2.75
N ARG A 399 12.10 1.17 -2.65
CA ARG A 399 11.49 0.30 -3.64
C ARG A 399 9.97 0.21 -3.59
N PRO A 400 9.24 0.41 -2.47
CA PRO A 400 7.78 0.29 -2.50
C PRO A 400 7.12 1.29 -3.44
N SER A 401 6.12 0.81 -4.18
CA SER A 401 5.26 1.63 -5.06
C SER A 401 4.31 2.51 -4.23
N ALA A 402 3.89 3.65 -4.77
CA ALA A 402 2.86 4.48 -4.14
C ALA A 402 1.54 3.73 -3.84
N ASN A 403 1.16 2.75 -4.67
CA ASN A 403 -0.04 1.92 -4.47
C ASN A 403 0.17 0.65 -3.63
N CYS A 404 1.34 0.46 -3.01
CA CYS A 404 1.59 -0.73 -2.18
C CYS A 404 0.59 -0.86 -1.02
N ASP A 405 0.27 -2.09 -0.60
CA ASP A 405 -0.38 -2.30 0.70
C ASP A 405 0.69 -2.19 1.82
N PRO A 406 0.57 -1.23 2.76
CA PRO A 406 1.50 -1.11 3.87
C PRO A 406 1.60 -2.38 4.73
N TYR A 407 0.54 -3.19 4.84
CA TYR A 407 0.61 -4.47 5.57
C TYR A 407 1.52 -5.47 4.87
N ALA A 408 1.50 -5.51 3.54
CA ALA A 408 2.38 -6.37 2.75
C ALA A 408 3.84 -5.96 2.91
N VAL A 409 4.12 -4.65 2.76
CA VAL A 409 5.46 -4.08 2.85
C VAL A 409 6.06 -4.28 4.23
N THR A 410 5.37 -3.82 5.28
CA THR A 410 5.88 -3.91 6.66
C THR A 410 6.01 -5.35 7.13
N GLY A 411 5.06 -6.23 6.77
CA GLY A 411 5.14 -7.66 7.07
C GLY A 411 6.31 -8.36 6.38
N ALA A 412 6.60 -8.04 5.12
CA ALA A 412 7.74 -8.58 4.39
C ALA A 412 9.09 -8.11 4.97
N ILE A 413 9.22 -6.82 5.26
CA ILE A 413 10.41 -6.26 5.91
C ILE A 413 10.65 -6.92 7.28
N ALA A 414 9.62 -7.02 8.12
CA ALA A 414 9.74 -7.65 9.43
C ALA A 414 10.15 -9.12 9.34
N ARG A 415 9.54 -9.90 8.43
CA ARG A 415 9.91 -11.30 8.18
C ARG A 415 11.38 -11.44 7.79
N THR A 416 11.83 -10.69 6.79
CA THR A 416 13.20 -10.80 6.27
C THR A 416 14.23 -10.28 7.27
N CYS A 417 13.96 -9.18 7.97
CA CYS A 417 14.96 -8.56 8.85
C CYS A 417 15.04 -9.21 10.24
N LEU A 418 13.91 -9.68 10.79
CA LEU A 418 13.77 -9.93 12.23
C LEU A 418 13.43 -11.37 12.63
N LEU A 419 12.78 -12.17 11.77
CA LEU A 419 12.41 -13.56 12.12
C LEU A 419 13.50 -14.60 11.79
N GLY A 420 14.58 -14.19 11.12
CA GLY A 420 15.61 -15.14 10.66
C GLY A 420 15.06 -16.07 9.57
N MET A 421 15.96 -16.79 8.90
CA MET A 421 15.56 -17.90 8.04
C MET A 421 15.50 -19.13 8.93
N GLU A 422 14.43 -19.92 8.87
CA GLU A 422 14.64 -21.35 8.93
C GLU A 422 15.52 -21.65 7.72
N GLU A 423 16.79 -21.94 7.97
CA GLU A 423 17.63 -22.59 6.98
C GLU A 423 16.92 -23.90 6.65
N GLU A 424 16.34 -24.00 5.46
CA GLU A 424 15.99 -25.31 4.90
C GLU A 424 17.31 -26.07 4.85
N GLU A 425 17.54 -26.95 5.84
CA GLU A 425 18.67 -27.88 5.85
C GLU A 425 18.64 -28.63 4.51
N GLU A 426 19.61 -28.33 3.65
CA GLU A 426 20.00 -29.22 2.55
C GLU A 426 20.38 -30.56 3.18
N SER A 427 19.41 -31.47 3.22
CA SER A 427 19.65 -32.86 3.57
C SER A 427 20.55 -33.45 2.48
N THR A 428 21.82 -33.59 2.85
CA THR A 428 22.94 -34.28 2.17
C THR A 428 22.57 -35.55 1.43
#